data_AF-A0A0R3S1U3-F1
#
_entry.id   AF-A0A0R3S1U3-F1
#
_cell.length_a   1.000
_cell.length_b   1.000
_cell.length_c   1.000
_cell.angle_alpha   90.00
_cell.angle_beta   90.00
_cell.angle_gamma   90.00
#
_symmetry.space_group_name_H-M   'P 1'
#
loop_
_entity.id
_entity.type
_entity.pdbx_description
1 polymer ?
#
loop_
_entity_poly.entity_id
_entity_poly.type
_entity_poly.pdbx_seq_one_letter_code
_entity_poly.pdbx_strand_id
1 'polypeptide(L)'
;MATIVSLDVNDASMNYGKPNGLNWVTAALFLIADMAGAGIVAFPIAMARSGTFSGIIILVLLTISFCYTACVLSNNWIIMCNRWTIYAKHCRKPYPEMAYRAMGANA
;
A
#
# COMPACT_ATOMS: atom_id res chain seq x y z
N MET A 1 -4.60 4.20 23.25
CA MET A 1 -4.65 2.77 22.88
C MET A 1 -5.71 2.61 21.80
N ALA A 2 -5.38 3.04 20.57
CA ALA A 2 -6.29 2.95 19.43
C ALA A 2 -6.06 1.62 18.73
N THR A 3 -7.08 0.78 18.75
CA THR A 3 -7.11 -0.59 18.27
C THR A 3 -6.89 -0.63 16.76
N ILE A 4 -5.74 -1.16 16.33
CA ILE A 4 -5.34 -1.37 14.92
C ILE A 4 -6.21 -2.40 14.14
N VAL A 5 -7.27 -2.93 14.76
CA VAL A 5 -8.17 -3.93 14.16
C VAL A 5 -9.43 -3.28 13.58
N SER A 6 -9.71 -2.01 13.85
CA SER A 6 -10.97 -1.34 13.48
C SER A 6 -10.84 -0.23 12.43
N LEU A 7 -9.67 0.01 11.84
CA LEU A 7 -9.59 0.82 10.62
C LEU A 7 -9.99 -0.03 9.41
N ASP A 8 -11.30 -0.29 9.36
CA ASP A 8 -12.14 -0.34 8.17
C ASP A 8 -11.88 -1.36 7.06
N VAL A 9 -12.14 -2.63 7.37
CA VAL A 9 -12.73 -3.53 6.36
C VAL A 9 -14.09 -3.00 5.87
N ASN A 10 -14.81 -2.22 6.69
CA ASN A 10 -16.12 -1.67 6.33
C ASN A 10 -16.03 -0.40 5.47
N ASP A 11 -15.12 0.55 5.70
CA ASP A 11 -14.89 1.67 4.74
C ASP A 11 -14.13 1.22 3.49
N ALA A 12 -13.37 0.11 3.51
CA ALA A 12 -12.88 -0.49 2.26
C ALA A 12 -14.03 -0.94 1.33
N SER A 13 -15.24 -1.12 1.87
CA SER A 13 -16.46 -1.39 1.10
C SER A 13 -17.19 -0.13 0.62
N MET A 14 -16.75 1.07 1.01
CA MET A 14 -17.27 2.31 0.43
C MET A 14 -16.81 2.43 -1.02
N ASN A 15 -17.79 2.41 -1.92
CA ASN A 15 -17.67 2.46 -3.38
C ASN A 15 -16.94 3.73 -3.90
N TYR A 16 -15.64 3.86 -3.67
CA TYR A 16 -14.72 4.69 -4.45
C TYR A 16 -14.27 3.96 -5.73
N GLY A 17 -15.14 3.12 -6.28
CA GLY A 17 -14.90 2.32 -7.47
C GLY A 17 -15.53 2.98 -8.68
N LYS A 18 -14.73 3.23 -9.72
CA LYS A 18 -15.30 3.49 -11.05
C LYS A 18 -16.21 2.32 -11.43
N PRO A 19 -17.34 2.54 -12.13
CA PRO A 19 -18.26 1.47 -12.54
C PRO A 19 -17.61 0.37 -13.40
N ASN A 20 -16.44 0.63 -13.99
CA ASN A 20 -15.61 -0.33 -14.73
C ASN A 20 -14.25 -0.60 -14.04
N GLY A 21 -14.17 -0.46 -12.72
CA GLY A 21 -12.96 -0.67 -11.93
C GLY A 21 -12.72 -2.13 -11.57
N LEU A 22 -11.48 -2.47 -11.22
CA LEU A 22 -11.13 -3.79 -10.71
C LEU A 22 -11.77 -4.01 -9.34
N ASN A 23 -12.37 -5.18 -9.11
CA ASN A 23 -12.91 -5.54 -7.81
C ASN A 23 -11.78 -5.55 -6.76
N TRP A 24 -12.07 -5.11 -5.53
CA TRP A 24 -11.09 -5.01 -4.45
C TRP A 24 -10.35 -6.34 -4.20
N VAL A 25 -11.06 -7.47 -4.28
CA VAL A 25 -10.46 -8.81 -4.10
C VAL A 25 -9.42 -9.09 -5.18
N THR A 26 -9.74 -8.83 -6.44
CA THR A 26 -8.82 -9.06 -7.55
C THR A 26 -7.61 -8.13 -7.47
N ALA A 27 -7.81 -6.88 -7.02
CA ALA A 27 -6.73 -5.93 -6.80
C ALA A 27 -5.78 -6.39 -5.68
N ALA A 28 -6.31 -6.90 -4.56
CA ALA A 28 -5.52 -7.45 -3.46
C ALA A 28 -4.70 -8.68 -3.89
N LEU A 29 -5.30 -9.59 -4.66
CA LEU A 29 -4.58 -10.75 -5.20
C LEU A 29 -3.45 -10.33 -6.15
N PHE A 30 -3.69 -9.34 -7.02
CA PHE A 30 -2.67 -8.81 -7.93
C PHE A 30 -1.50 -8.20 -7.16
N LEU A 31 -1.78 -7.45 -6.08
CA LEU A 31 -0.77 -6.88 -5.20
C LEU A 31 0.09 -7.97 -4.55
N ILE A 32 -0.53 -9.02 -3.99
CA ILE A 32 0.21 -10.14 -3.37
C ILE A 32 1.06 -10.86 -4.41
N ALA A 33 0.55 -11.05 -5.62
CA ALA A 33 1.28 -11.68 -6.72
C ALA A 33 2.53 -10.88 -7.13
N ASP A 34 2.45 -9.55 -7.18
CA ASP A 34 3.60 -8.68 -7.49
C ASP A 34 4.65 -8.68 -6.37
N MET A 35 4.22 -8.86 -5.12
CA MET A 35 5.11 -9.02 -3.98
C MET A 35 5.78 -10.40 -3.93
N ALA A 36 5.19 -11.43 -4.56
CA ALA A 36 5.72 -12.79 -4.66
C ALA A 36 6.92 -12.86 -5.64
N GLY A 37 7.98 -12.14 -5.31
CA GLY A 37 9.25 -12.11 -6.06
C GLY A 37 10.42 -12.65 -5.26
N ALA A 38 11.63 -12.39 -5.77
CA ALA A 38 12.89 -12.82 -5.15
C ALA A 38 13.05 -12.38 -3.69
N GLY A 39 12.43 -11.24 -3.31
CA GLY A 39 12.41 -10.76 -1.93
C GLY A 39 11.75 -11.73 -0.95
N ILE A 40 10.55 -12.24 -1.27
CA ILE A 40 9.83 -13.20 -0.41
C ILE A 40 10.54 -14.56 -0.38
N VAL A 41 11.18 -14.99 -1.47
CA VAL A 41 11.91 -16.26 -1.53
C VAL A 41 13.24 -16.21 -0.77
N ALA A 42 13.92 -15.07 -0.70
CA ALA A 42 15.17 -14.90 0.04
C ALA A 42 14.98 -14.73 1.55
N PHE A 43 13.80 -14.27 1.96
CA PHE A 43 13.50 -13.92 3.34
C PHE A 43 13.58 -15.10 4.34
N PRO A 44 13.12 -16.33 4.02
CA PRO A 44 13.31 -17.51 4.87
C PRO A 44 14.78 -17.87 5.08
N ILE A 45 15.61 -17.77 4.02
CA ILE A 45 17.06 -18.02 4.11
C ILE A 45 17.76 -16.98 4.98
N ALA A 46 17.30 -15.71 4.93
CA ALA A 46 17.82 -14.67 5.81
C ALA A 46 17.43 -14.92 7.28
N MET A 47 16.18 -15.33 7.54
CA MET A 47 15.73 -15.70 8.88
C MET A 47 16.47 -16.91 9.46
N ALA A 48 16.73 -17.93 8.64
CA ALA A 48 17.50 -19.11 9.04
C ALA A 48 18.94 -18.76 9.45
N ARG A 49 19.52 -17.69 8.87
CA ARG A 49 20.89 -17.24 9.17
C ARG A 49 21.00 -16.21 10.30
N SER A 50 19.98 -15.37 10.51
CA SER A 50 20.01 -14.33 11.55
C SER A 50 19.70 -14.84 12.96
N GLY A 51 19.09 -16.03 13.07
CA GLY A 51 18.59 -16.61 14.32
C GLY A 51 17.08 -16.38 14.48
N THR A 52 16.37 -17.37 15.03
CA THR A 52 14.90 -17.39 15.04
C THR A 52 14.29 -16.19 15.79
N PHE A 53 14.86 -15.80 16.93
CA PHE A 53 14.33 -14.70 17.75
C PHE A 53 14.56 -13.32 17.11
N SER A 54 15.77 -13.05 16.60
CA SER A 54 16.09 -11.77 15.95
C SER A 54 15.35 -11.62 14.62
N GLY A 55 15.19 -12.70 13.85
CA GLY A 55 14.45 -12.72 12.60
C GLY A 55 12.97 -12.36 12.77
N ILE A 56 12.30 -12.94 13.77
CA ILE A 56 10.88 -12.65 14.07
C ILE A 56 10.69 -11.17 14.44
N ILE A 57 11.60 -10.59 15.24
CA ILE A 57 11.51 -9.18 15.64
C ILE A 57 11.60 -8.26 14.41
N ILE A 58 12.57 -8.50 13.53
CA ILE A 58 12.75 -7.70 12.31
C ILE A 58 11.54 -7.86 11.38
N LEU A 59 10.98 -9.06 11.26
CA LEU A 59 9.79 -9.33 10.46
C LEU A 59 8.58 -8.53 10.94
N VAL A 60 8.35 -8.48 12.26
CA VAL A 60 7.25 -7.72 12.86
C VAL A 60 7.46 -6.22 12.63
N LEU A 61 8.68 -5.71 12.83
CA LEU A 61 8.99 -4.29 12.59
C LEU A 61 8.76 -3.90 11.14
N LEU A 62 9.26 -4.70 10.19
CA LEU A 62 9.04 -4.46 8.76
C LEU A 62 7.54 -4.49 8.42
N THR A 63 6.79 -5.45 8.95
CA THR A 63 5.34 -5.54 8.72
C THR A 63 4.62 -4.28 9.18
N ILE A 64 4.94 -3.77 10.38
CA ILE A 64 4.34 -2.55 10.91
C ILE A 64 4.72 -1.33 10.06
N SER A 65 5.99 -1.19 9.69
CA SER A 65 6.46 -0.09 8.84
C SER A 65 5.80 -0.11 7.46
N PHE A 66 5.73 -1.27 6.78
CA PHE A 66 5.07 -1.40 5.49
C PHE A 66 3.57 -1.11 5.57
N CYS A 67 2.89 -1.62 6.60
CA CYS A 67 1.47 -1.35 6.82
C CYS A 67 1.21 0.15 7.02
N TYR A 68 2.01 0.81 7.86
CA TYR A 68 1.91 2.25 8.08
C TYR A 68 2.10 3.05 6.79
N THR A 69 3.15 2.75 6.01
CA THR A 69 3.39 3.41 4.72
C THR A 69 2.25 3.18 3.73
N ALA A 70 1.71 1.96 3.65
CA ALA A 70 0.59 1.63 2.77
C ALA A 70 -0.67 2.45 3.12
N CYS A 71 -0.99 2.60 4.40
CA CYS A 71 -2.13 3.40 4.85
C CYS A 71 -1.96 4.89 4.51
N VAL A 72 -0.78 5.47 4.77
CA VAL A 72 -0.50 6.88 4.45
C VAL A 72 -0.59 7.13 2.94
N LEU A 73 -0.06 6.22 2.14
CA LEU A 73 -0.07 6.31 0.67
C LEU A 73 -1.48 6.19 0.10
N SER A 74 -2.29 5.28 0.63
CA SER A 74 -3.71 5.15 0.29
C SER A 74 -4.48 6.44 0.58
N ASN A 75 -4.27 7.03 1.75
CA ASN A 75 -4.95 8.27 2.13
C ASN A 75 -4.51 9.46 1.25
N ASN A 76 -3.21 9.55 0.92
CA ASN A 76 -2.70 10.56 -0.01
C ASN A 76 -3.38 10.48 -1.38
N TRP A 77 -3.58 9.26 -1.91
CA TRP A 77 -4.28 9.05 -3.18
C TRP A 77 -5.72 9.57 -3.16
N ILE A 78 -6.45 9.30 -2.08
CA ILE A 78 -7.85 9.75 -1.94
C ILE A 78 -7.92 11.27 -1.95
N ILE A 79 -7.03 11.93 -1.20
CA ILE A 79 -6.94 13.41 -1.17
C ILE A 79 -6.62 13.96 -2.56
N MET A 80 -5.67 13.34 -3.27
CA MET A 80 -5.28 13.76 -4.62
C MET A 80 -6.44 13.63 -5.62
N CYS A 81 -7.17 12.52 -5.59
CA CYS A 81 -8.35 12.29 -6.43
C CYS A 81 -9.47 13.30 -6.14
N ASN A 82 -9.64 13.70 -4.88
CA ASN A 82 -10.64 14.68 -4.48
C ASN A 82 -10.27 16.12 -4.94
N ARG A 83 -8.97 16.46 -4.93
CA ARG A 83 -8.50 17.79 -5.36
C ARG A 83 -8.46 17.95 -6.89
N TRP A 84 -8.15 16.88 -7.63
CA TRP A 84 -8.03 16.93 -9.10
C TRP A 84 -8.83 15.81 -9.76
N THR A 85 -10.02 16.14 -10.25
CA THR A 85 -10.96 15.20 -10.91
C THR A 85 -10.43 14.57 -12.20
N ILE A 86 -9.33 15.10 -12.75
CA ILE A 86 -8.63 14.56 -13.93
C ILE A 86 -8.07 13.14 -13.62
N TYR A 87 -7.51 12.94 -12.43
CA TYR A 87 -6.95 11.64 -12.02
C TYR A 87 -8.01 10.63 -11.59
N ALA A 88 -9.18 11.11 -11.17
CA ALA A 88 -10.33 10.24 -10.87
C ALA A 88 -10.85 9.49 -12.12
N LYS A 89 -10.58 10.02 -13.33
CA LYS A 89 -10.92 9.33 -14.58
C LYS A 89 -9.87 8.32 -15.02
N HIS A 90 -8.63 8.72 -15.23
CA HIS A 90 -7.61 7.77 -15.69
C HIS A 90 -6.23 8.26 -15.31
N CYS A 91 -5.44 7.41 -14.66
CA CYS A 91 -4.04 7.67 -14.39
C CYS A 91 -3.23 6.40 -14.68
N ARG A 92 -2.32 6.47 -15.66
CA ARG A 92 -1.49 5.32 -16.08
C ARG A 92 -0.31 5.08 -15.12
N LYS A 93 0.13 6.12 -14.39
CA LYS A 93 1.28 6.08 -13.48
C LYS A 93 0.96 6.89 -12.20
N PRO A 94 0.33 6.27 -11.19
CA PRO A 94 -0.15 6.98 -10.00
C PRO A 94 0.98 7.56 -9.15
N TYR A 95 2.04 6.79 -8.90
CA TYR A 95 3.13 7.21 -8.00
C TYR A 95 3.95 8.40 -8.52
N PRO A 96 4.37 8.46 -9.81
CA PRO A 96 5.06 9.63 -10.33
C PRO A 96 4.22 10.91 -10.30
N GLU A 97 2.90 10.80 -10.51
CA GLU A 97 1.99 11.95 -10.49
C GLU A 97 1.76 12.46 -9.06
N MET A 98 1.61 11.56 -8.08
CA MET A 98 1.58 11.92 -6.66
C MET A 98 2.87 12.66 -6.26
N ALA A 99 4.03 12.13 -6.67
CA ALA A 99 5.32 12.74 -6.39
C ALA A 99 5.44 14.12 -7.06
N TYR A 100 5.07 14.25 -8.34
CA TYR A 100 5.09 15.51 -9.07
C TYR A 100 4.23 16.59 -8.39
N ARG A 101 3.06 16.22 -7.87
CA ARG A 101 2.17 17.17 -7.18
C ARG A 101 2.54 17.44 -5.73
N ALA A 102 3.29 16.53 -5.10
CA ALA A 102 3.85 16.74 -3.77
C ALA A 102 5.11 17.61 -3.82
N MET A 103 5.81 17.65 -4.96
CA MET A 103 6.94 18.55 -5.17
C MET A 103 6.45 20.01 -5.22
N GLY A 104 7.05 20.86 -4.37
CA GLY A 104 6.76 22.29 -4.35
C GLY A 104 7.31 23.02 -5.59
N ALA A 105 7.03 24.31 -5.72
CA ALA A 105 7.38 25.13 -6.88
C ALA A 105 8.90 25.28 -7.18
N ASN A 106 9.78 24.63 -6.40
CA ASN A 106 11.23 24.71 -6.50
C ASN A 106 11.88 23.36 -6.91
N ALA A 107 11.11 22.44 -7.50
CA ALA A 107 11.63 21.16 -8.02
C ALA A 107 12.00 21.25 -9.50
#